data_AF-A0A1L9V8B1-F1
#
_entry.id   AF-A0A1L9V8B1-F1
#
_cell.length_a   1.000
_cell.length_b   1.000
_cell.length_c   1.000
_cell.angle_alpha   90.00
_cell.angle_beta   90.00
_cell.angle_gamma   90.00
#
_symmetry.space_group_name_H-M   'P 1'
#
loop_
_entity.id
_entity.type
_entity.pdbx_description
1 polymer ?
#
loop_
_entity_poly.entity_id
_entity_poly.type
_entity_poly.pdbx_seq_one_letter_code
_entity_poly.pdbx_strand_id
1 'polypeptide(L)'
;MTPNDHPVIIVGGGLAGLVAAFELSKRDVRTVIVDQENEANLGGQAFWSLGGLFCVNSAEQRRLGVKDSRELAMQDWLSTARFDRNCDFWPKKWAEAFVDFATDHLERYVKSLGLRFASVGWAERGDGRAGGHGNSVPRFHLAWGTGPAVLEAFEKPVRAAAERGLVEFKFRHQVDGIVVDESTGAAIGVRGQVLEPSNTARGVASSRKSVDAFELYGSSVLVTSGGIGANVDMVKKNWPLDRLGPHPPSSFVIGVPAYVDGRMIGIAQGAGASVINSDRMWHYTEGLKNWDPIWPEHGIRIIPGPSSLWLNATGKRLPPMLYPGCDTLATLKHICGTGYDYTWFILNKSIIGKEFALSGSEQNPDVTNKSLLMTLRRILSSSPPGPVQAFMDEGVDFVIEPTIPELVAGMNRLGKEQGGPVLDVEQIKREIHLRDIQIDNKYTKDAQLMLIRNGRNYLPDRLGRVMKPHKLADPHHGPFIAVRLNLLTRKTLGGLETDLHANVLRPDGSRFPNLYAAGEVAGFGGGGVHGYSSLEGTFLGGCIFSGRTAGIKISEEVAGRPLRPSL
;
A
#
# COMPACT_ATOMS: atom_id res chain seq x y z
N MET A 1 26.92 18.47 -28.53
CA MET A 1 26.48 17.16 -28.00
C MET A 1 25.15 16.84 -28.63
N THR A 2 24.96 15.60 -29.09
CA THR A 2 23.65 15.20 -29.61
C THR A 2 22.72 14.86 -28.43
N PRO A 3 21.39 14.90 -28.57
CA PRO A 3 20.46 14.52 -27.50
C PRO A 3 20.75 13.14 -26.87
N ASN A 4 21.42 12.24 -27.61
CA ASN A 4 21.87 10.93 -27.13
C ASN A 4 23.03 10.96 -26.10
N ASP A 5 23.67 12.10 -25.87
CA ASP A 5 24.76 12.22 -24.88
C ASP A 5 24.24 12.56 -23.47
N HIS A 6 22.99 13.01 -23.34
CA HIS A 6 22.40 13.43 -22.05
C HIS A 6 21.56 12.32 -21.40
N PRO A 7 21.87 11.93 -20.16
CA PRO A 7 21.14 10.87 -19.48
C PRO A 7 19.71 11.31 -19.12
N VAL A 8 18.83 10.34 -18.90
CA VAL A 8 17.55 10.56 -18.23
C VAL A 8 17.80 10.58 -16.73
N ILE A 9 17.32 11.62 -16.05
CA ILE A 9 17.44 11.75 -14.59
C ILE A 9 16.19 11.17 -13.94
N ILE A 10 16.37 10.21 -13.04
CA ILE A 10 15.29 9.60 -12.26
C ILE A 10 15.45 10.03 -10.79
N VAL A 11 14.45 10.71 -10.25
CA VAL A 11 14.42 11.19 -8.86
C VAL A 11 13.67 10.20 -7.98
N GLY A 12 14.43 9.40 -7.22
CA GLY A 12 13.95 8.38 -6.30
C GLY A 12 14.14 6.96 -6.84
N GLY A 13 14.94 6.17 -6.14
CA GLY A 13 15.26 4.76 -6.42
C GLY A 13 14.19 3.77 -5.93
N GLY A 14 12.93 4.16 -5.91
CA GLY A 14 11.80 3.29 -5.59
C GLY A 14 11.45 2.32 -6.72
N LEU A 15 10.45 1.45 -6.52
CA LEU A 15 10.03 0.47 -7.52
C LEU A 15 9.70 1.11 -8.90
N ALA A 16 8.96 2.21 -8.93
CA ALA A 16 8.61 2.88 -10.20
C ALA A 16 9.85 3.38 -10.95
N GLY A 17 10.83 3.94 -10.24
CA GLY A 17 12.10 4.41 -10.80
C GLY A 17 12.96 3.26 -11.32
N LEU A 18 13.04 2.15 -10.58
CA LEU A 18 13.74 0.94 -11.01
C LEU A 18 13.10 0.31 -12.26
N VAL A 19 11.77 0.27 -12.34
CA VAL A 19 11.05 -0.24 -13.52
C VAL A 19 11.32 0.64 -14.73
N ALA A 20 11.29 1.96 -14.57
CA ALA A 20 11.60 2.90 -15.65
C ALA A 20 13.05 2.73 -16.12
N ALA A 21 14.02 2.66 -15.20
CA ALA A 21 15.42 2.43 -15.49
C ALA A 21 15.64 1.09 -16.23
N PHE A 22 14.91 0.04 -15.84
CA PHE A 22 14.94 -1.24 -16.53
C PHE A 22 14.50 -1.11 -17.99
N GLU A 23 13.35 -0.48 -18.27
CA GLU A 23 12.87 -0.30 -19.64
C GLU A 23 13.78 0.63 -20.48
N LEU A 24 14.34 1.68 -19.87
CA LEU A 24 15.35 2.55 -20.50
C LEU A 24 16.61 1.76 -20.88
N SER A 25 17.10 0.90 -19.98
CA SER A 25 18.30 0.10 -20.20
C SER A 25 18.17 -0.93 -21.32
N LYS A 26 16.95 -1.38 -21.64
CA LYS A 26 16.68 -2.29 -22.78
C LYS A 26 16.88 -1.63 -24.14
N ARG A 27 16.99 -0.30 -24.16
CA ARG A 27 17.20 0.53 -25.36
C ARG A 27 18.51 1.31 -25.30
N ASP A 28 19.42 0.90 -24.41
CA ASP A 28 20.74 1.53 -24.22
C ASP A 28 20.66 3.04 -23.89
N VAL A 29 19.53 3.49 -23.32
CA VAL A 29 19.38 4.87 -22.87
C VAL A 29 20.07 5.03 -21.52
N ARG A 30 21.00 5.98 -21.44
CA ARG A 30 21.73 6.28 -20.20
C ARG A 30 20.81 6.90 -19.15
N THR A 31 20.96 6.49 -17.90
CA THR A 31 20.18 7.03 -16.79
C THR A 31 21.04 7.37 -15.58
N VAL A 32 20.63 8.40 -14.84
CA VAL A 32 21.18 8.75 -13.53
C VAL A 32 20.03 8.70 -12.52
N ILE A 33 20.14 7.83 -11.53
CA ILE A 33 19.16 7.71 -10.45
C ILE A 33 19.71 8.47 -9.24
N VAL A 34 19.01 9.53 -8.82
CA VAL A 34 19.34 10.29 -7.60
C VAL A 34 18.39 9.86 -6.48
N ASP A 35 18.93 9.64 -5.29
CA ASP A 35 18.14 9.32 -4.10
C ASP A 35 18.75 9.98 -2.86
N GLN A 36 17.91 10.51 -1.96
CA GLN A 36 18.37 11.12 -0.72
C GLN A 36 18.87 10.07 0.29
N GLU A 37 18.38 8.84 0.20
CA GLU A 37 18.83 7.75 1.06
C GLU A 37 20.12 7.10 0.57
N ASN A 38 20.72 6.29 1.44
CA ASN A 38 21.85 5.44 1.08
C ASN A 38 21.40 4.22 0.25
N GLU A 39 22.37 3.50 -0.30
CA GLU A 39 22.12 2.32 -1.13
C GLU A 39 21.28 1.23 -0.43
N ALA A 40 21.43 1.09 0.89
CA ALA A 40 20.69 0.12 1.68
C ALA A 40 19.17 0.35 1.63
N ASN A 41 18.70 1.52 1.18
CA ASN A 41 17.27 1.85 1.02
C ASN A 41 16.75 1.73 -0.42
N LEU A 42 17.56 1.28 -1.38
CA LEU A 42 17.12 1.10 -2.77
C LEU A 42 15.85 0.23 -2.84
N GLY A 43 14.88 0.65 -3.63
CA GLY A 43 13.53 0.09 -3.68
C GLY A 43 12.50 0.81 -2.80
N GLY A 44 12.96 1.66 -1.87
CA GLY A 44 12.10 2.50 -1.04
C GLY A 44 11.07 1.69 -0.24
N GLN A 45 9.88 2.26 -0.07
CA GLN A 45 8.81 1.61 0.69
C GLN A 45 8.28 0.30 0.07
N ALA A 46 8.54 0.04 -1.21
CA ALA A 46 8.08 -1.19 -1.88
C ALA A 46 8.76 -2.44 -1.31
N PHE A 47 9.95 -2.29 -0.70
CA PHE A 47 10.65 -3.37 -0.01
C PHE A 47 9.83 -3.96 1.15
N TRP A 48 9.14 -3.09 1.88
CA TRP A 48 8.32 -3.45 3.04
C TRP A 48 6.91 -3.93 2.65
N SER A 49 6.61 -4.01 1.35
CA SER A 49 5.30 -4.48 0.90
C SER A 49 5.16 -5.98 1.09
N LEU A 50 3.95 -6.43 1.43
CA LEU A 50 3.58 -7.84 1.38
C LEU A 50 3.66 -8.42 -0.05
N GLY A 51 3.72 -7.59 -1.10
CA GLY A 51 3.94 -8.06 -2.47
C GLY A 51 2.66 -8.44 -3.24
N GLY A 52 1.52 -7.87 -2.86
CA GLY A 52 0.26 -8.07 -3.57
C GLY A 52 0.23 -7.39 -4.94
N LEU A 53 -0.21 -8.13 -5.96
CA LEU A 53 -0.42 -7.65 -7.32
C LEU A 53 -1.86 -7.94 -7.79
N PHE A 54 -2.49 -6.94 -8.39
CA PHE A 54 -3.83 -7.03 -8.94
C PHE A 54 -3.77 -7.60 -10.37
N CYS A 55 -4.13 -8.86 -10.57
CA CYS A 55 -4.26 -9.46 -11.89
C CYS A 55 -5.73 -9.84 -12.14
N VAL A 56 -6.17 -9.72 -13.39
CA VAL A 56 -7.55 -10.00 -13.82
C VAL A 56 -7.54 -11.22 -14.71
N ASN A 57 -8.45 -12.16 -14.45
CA ASN A 57 -8.54 -13.43 -15.18
C ASN A 57 -7.17 -14.09 -15.40
N SER A 58 -6.37 -14.23 -14.34
CA SER A 58 -5.05 -14.85 -14.38
C SER A 58 -5.10 -16.38 -14.53
N ALA A 59 -3.97 -16.99 -14.88
CA ALA A 59 -3.86 -18.45 -14.89
C ALA A 59 -4.14 -19.08 -13.51
N GLU A 60 -3.69 -18.44 -12.42
CA GLU A 60 -3.92 -18.91 -11.06
C GLU A 60 -5.39 -18.77 -10.64
N GLN A 61 -6.07 -17.69 -11.02
CA GLN A 61 -7.51 -17.53 -10.80
C GLN A 61 -8.30 -18.65 -11.49
N ARG A 62 -8.02 -18.90 -12.78
CA ARG A 62 -8.69 -19.98 -13.54
C ARG A 62 -8.44 -21.35 -12.92
N ARG A 63 -7.21 -21.62 -12.46
CA ARG A 63 -6.85 -22.87 -11.77
C ARG A 63 -7.65 -23.08 -10.49
N LEU A 64 -7.98 -22.00 -9.79
CA LEU A 64 -8.81 -22.02 -8.58
C LEU A 64 -10.31 -21.98 -8.86
N GLY A 65 -10.73 -22.05 -10.14
CA GLY A 65 -12.13 -22.01 -10.54
C GLY A 65 -12.77 -20.62 -10.48
N VAL A 66 -11.98 -19.56 -10.25
CA VAL A 66 -12.47 -18.18 -10.23
C VAL A 66 -12.86 -17.77 -11.65
N LYS A 67 -14.08 -17.26 -11.80
CA LYS A 67 -14.59 -16.70 -13.06
C LYS A 67 -14.47 -15.19 -12.98
N ASP A 68 -13.52 -14.64 -13.71
CA ASP A 68 -13.20 -13.22 -13.71
C ASP A 68 -13.15 -12.69 -15.15
N SER A 69 -13.36 -11.39 -15.31
CA SER A 69 -13.28 -10.72 -16.61
C SER A 69 -12.86 -9.27 -16.46
N ARG A 70 -12.43 -8.67 -17.58
CA ARG A 70 -12.14 -7.25 -17.70
C ARG A 70 -13.32 -6.38 -17.28
N GLU A 71 -14.50 -6.73 -17.78
CA GLU A 71 -15.73 -5.96 -17.55
C GLU A 71 -16.07 -5.95 -16.06
N LEU A 72 -15.95 -7.10 -15.38
CA LEU A 72 -16.16 -7.20 -13.95
C LEU A 72 -15.11 -6.40 -13.17
N ALA A 73 -13.84 -6.52 -13.53
CA ALA A 73 -12.77 -5.77 -12.88
C ALA A 73 -12.92 -4.24 -13.08
N MET A 74 -13.34 -3.82 -14.28
CA MET A 74 -13.61 -2.41 -14.57
C MET A 74 -14.80 -1.88 -13.78
N GLN A 75 -15.88 -2.66 -13.68
CA GLN A 75 -17.03 -2.30 -12.88
C GLN A 75 -16.66 -2.14 -11.40
N ASP A 76 -15.94 -3.10 -10.83
CA ASP A 76 -15.44 -3.03 -9.45
C ASP A 76 -14.54 -1.80 -9.25
N TRP A 77 -13.67 -1.49 -10.22
CA TRP A 77 -12.80 -0.31 -10.16
C TRP A 77 -13.59 0.99 -10.16
N LEU A 78 -14.53 1.16 -11.07
CA LEU A 78 -15.32 2.40 -11.18
C LEU A 78 -16.24 2.59 -9.96
N SER A 79 -16.85 1.52 -9.46
CA SER A 79 -17.64 1.54 -8.22
C SER A 79 -16.82 1.88 -6.98
N THR A 80 -15.56 1.44 -6.95
CA THR A 80 -14.60 1.73 -5.88
C THR A 80 -14.08 3.18 -5.98
N ALA A 81 -13.64 3.58 -7.17
CA ALA A 81 -13.01 4.86 -7.41
C ALA A 81 -13.97 6.04 -7.28
N ARG A 82 -15.23 5.88 -7.74
CA ARG A 82 -16.28 6.90 -7.68
C ARG A 82 -15.81 8.26 -8.23
N PHE A 83 -15.19 8.25 -9.42
CA PHE A 83 -14.78 9.47 -10.11
C PHE A 83 -15.97 10.41 -10.33
N ASP A 84 -15.87 11.63 -9.81
CA ASP A 84 -16.95 12.62 -9.79
C ASP A 84 -16.50 14.06 -10.04
N ARG A 85 -15.19 14.31 -10.19
CA ARG A 85 -14.63 15.64 -10.46
C ARG A 85 -14.15 15.77 -11.91
N ASN A 86 -14.16 16.98 -12.45
CA ASN A 86 -13.63 17.24 -13.80
C ASN A 86 -12.14 16.89 -13.92
N CYS A 87 -11.36 17.06 -12.86
CA CYS A 87 -9.96 16.65 -12.80
C CYS A 87 -9.77 15.12 -12.83
N ASP A 88 -10.82 14.30 -12.81
CA ASP A 88 -10.74 12.85 -12.92
C ASP A 88 -10.61 12.32 -14.35
N PHE A 89 -10.47 13.20 -15.35
CA PHE A 89 -10.27 12.79 -16.74
C PHE A 89 -9.07 11.84 -16.90
N TRP A 90 -7.87 12.25 -16.50
CA TRP A 90 -6.67 11.41 -16.57
C TRP A 90 -6.69 10.25 -15.58
N PRO A 91 -7.09 10.43 -14.30
CA PRO A 91 -7.33 9.33 -13.38
C PRO A 91 -8.15 8.17 -13.96
N LYS A 92 -9.28 8.48 -14.61
CA LYS A 92 -10.14 7.48 -15.25
C LYS A 92 -9.46 6.80 -16.44
N LYS A 93 -8.74 7.55 -17.27
CA LYS A 93 -7.98 7.00 -18.39
C LYS A 93 -6.88 6.04 -17.93
N TRP A 94 -6.17 6.41 -16.87
CA TRP A 94 -5.17 5.56 -16.24
C TRP A 94 -5.78 4.29 -15.63
N ALA A 95 -6.98 4.39 -15.06
CA ALA A 95 -7.69 3.23 -14.51
C ALA A 95 -8.07 2.24 -15.62
N GLU A 96 -8.64 2.75 -16.72
CA GLU A 96 -8.92 1.98 -17.95
C GLU A 96 -7.67 1.23 -18.43
N ALA A 97 -6.58 1.97 -18.63
CA ALA A 97 -5.32 1.42 -19.12
C ALA A 97 -4.66 0.42 -18.13
N PHE A 98 -4.79 0.65 -16.82
CA PHE A 98 -4.26 -0.27 -15.82
C PHE A 98 -5.03 -1.59 -15.80
N VAL A 99 -6.37 -1.56 -15.88
CA VAL A 99 -7.17 -2.80 -15.96
C VAL A 99 -6.85 -3.56 -17.24
N ASP A 100 -6.60 -2.86 -18.36
CA ASP A 100 -6.08 -3.46 -19.59
C ASP A 100 -4.76 -4.19 -19.38
N PHE A 101 -3.80 -3.50 -18.79
CA PHE A 101 -2.53 -4.09 -18.46
C PHE A 101 -2.65 -5.27 -17.50
N ALA A 102 -3.47 -5.15 -16.45
CA ALA A 102 -3.69 -6.18 -15.44
C ALA A 102 -4.36 -7.44 -15.99
N THR A 103 -5.16 -7.30 -17.05
CA THR A 103 -5.86 -8.40 -17.73
C THR A 103 -4.94 -9.11 -18.72
N ASP A 104 -4.24 -8.37 -19.57
CA ASP A 104 -3.60 -8.97 -20.75
C ASP A 104 -2.08 -9.23 -20.59
N HIS A 105 -1.43 -8.48 -19.71
CA HIS A 105 0.02 -8.32 -19.75
C HIS A 105 0.71 -8.49 -18.40
N LEU A 106 0.16 -8.00 -17.30
CA LEU A 106 0.86 -7.90 -16.02
C LEU A 106 1.38 -9.27 -15.54
N GLU A 107 0.54 -10.31 -15.55
CA GLU A 107 0.96 -11.67 -15.15
C GLU A 107 2.12 -12.17 -16.00
N ARG A 108 2.04 -12.05 -17.34
CA ARG A 108 3.10 -12.49 -18.25
C ARG A 108 4.38 -11.69 -18.06
N TYR A 109 4.24 -10.37 -17.92
CA TYR A 109 5.36 -9.44 -17.75
C TYR A 109 6.17 -9.77 -16.50
N VAL A 110 5.52 -9.87 -15.33
CA VAL A 110 6.24 -10.15 -14.07
C VAL A 110 6.78 -11.59 -14.02
N LYS A 111 6.07 -12.57 -14.59
CA LYS A 111 6.57 -13.95 -14.70
C LYS A 111 7.78 -14.06 -15.63
N SER A 112 7.85 -13.26 -16.70
CA SER A 112 9.02 -13.22 -17.59
C SER A 112 10.30 -12.74 -16.88
N LEU A 113 10.15 -12.01 -15.78
CA LEU A 113 11.23 -11.53 -14.92
C LEU A 113 11.52 -12.48 -13.73
N GLY A 114 10.94 -13.69 -13.74
CA GLY A 114 11.16 -14.71 -12.73
C GLY A 114 10.27 -14.61 -11.49
N LEU A 115 9.31 -13.68 -11.45
CA LEU A 115 8.36 -13.58 -10.35
C LEU A 115 7.36 -14.75 -10.38
N ARG A 116 7.00 -15.26 -9.20
CA ARG A 116 5.96 -16.30 -9.04
C ARG A 116 4.92 -15.84 -8.02
N PHE A 117 3.71 -16.39 -8.12
CA PHE A 117 2.65 -16.15 -7.15
C PHE A 117 2.54 -17.30 -6.16
N ALA A 118 2.37 -16.96 -4.88
CA ALA A 118 2.18 -17.88 -3.76
C ALA A 118 0.71 -18.26 -3.58
N SER A 119 -0.19 -17.28 -3.75
CA SER A 119 -1.62 -17.44 -3.56
C SER A 119 -2.41 -16.36 -4.28
N VAL A 120 -3.69 -16.62 -4.55
CA VAL A 120 -4.68 -15.64 -4.96
C VAL A 120 -5.74 -15.56 -3.88
N GLY A 121 -6.11 -14.35 -3.47
CA GLY A 121 -7.10 -14.18 -2.41
C GLY A 121 -7.71 -12.78 -2.35
N TRP A 122 -8.28 -12.52 -1.18
CA TRP A 122 -8.90 -11.26 -0.81
C TRP A 122 -7.99 -10.52 0.16
N ALA A 123 -7.68 -9.27 -0.14
CA ALA A 123 -7.12 -8.36 0.86
C ALA A 123 -8.24 -7.52 1.51
N GLU A 124 -9.26 -7.15 0.72
CA GLU A 124 -10.51 -6.53 1.19
C GLU A 124 -11.71 -7.10 0.43
N ARG A 125 -12.83 -7.29 1.12
CA ARG A 125 -14.07 -7.87 0.56
C ARG A 125 -15.11 -6.86 0.10
N GLY A 126 -14.91 -5.57 0.40
CA GLY A 126 -15.81 -4.51 -0.03
C GLY A 126 -16.96 -4.20 0.94
N ASP A 127 -17.88 -3.36 0.47
CA ASP A 127 -18.96 -2.77 1.28
C ASP A 127 -20.26 -3.60 1.34
N GLY A 128 -20.28 -4.75 0.65
CA GLY A 128 -21.41 -5.68 0.63
C GLY A 128 -22.50 -5.39 -0.39
N ARG A 129 -22.35 -4.35 -1.23
CA ARG A 129 -23.27 -4.05 -2.33
C ARG A 129 -22.65 -4.45 -3.67
N ALA A 130 -23.46 -4.95 -4.60
CA ALA A 130 -22.98 -5.40 -5.93
C ALA A 130 -22.34 -4.27 -6.77
N GLY A 131 -22.81 -3.03 -6.62
CA GLY A 131 -22.26 -1.85 -7.28
C GLY A 131 -21.40 -0.97 -6.37
N GLY A 132 -20.98 -1.47 -5.20
CA GLY A 132 -20.25 -0.73 -4.17
C GLY A 132 -18.74 -0.91 -4.22
N HIS A 133 -18.05 -0.45 -3.17
CA HIS A 133 -16.60 -0.60 -3.00
C HIS A 133 -16.21 -2.07 -2.91
N GLY A 134 -15.07 -2.43 -3.50
CA GLY A 134 -14.41 -3.72 -3.35
C GLY A 134 -14.39 -4.57 -4.61
N ASN A 135 -13.67 -5.70 -4.53
CA ASN A 135 -13.65 -6.68 -5.61
C ASN A 135 -14.90 -7.58 -5.56
N SER A 136 -15.38 -8.03 -6.70
CA SER A 136 -16.41 -9.07 -6.82
C SER A 136 -15.83 -10.49 -6.74
N VAL A 137 -14.55 -10.66 -7.08
CA VAL A 137 -13.80 -11.93 -7.03
C VAL A 137 -12.36 -11.70 -6.53
N PRO A 138 -11.66 -12.73 -5.99
CA PRO A 138 -10.30 -12.54 -5.48
C PRO A 138 -9.33 -12.18 -6.61
N ARG A 139 -8.66 -11.02 -6.48
CA ARG A 139 -7.65 -10.50 -7.42
C ARG A 139 -6.31 -10.15 -6.78
N PHE A 140 -6.15 -10.38 -5.48
CA PHE A 140 -4.89 -10.11 -4.78
C PHE A 140 -3.93 -11.30 -4.94
N HIS A 141 -2.95 -11.17 -5.83
CA HIS A 141 -1.93 -12.18 -6.09
C HIS A 141 -0.71 -11.90 -5.22
N LEU A 142 -0.44 -12.76 -4.26
CA LEU A 142 0.71 -12.61 -3.36
C LEU A 142 1.99 -13.08 -4.07
N ALA A 143 2.97 -12.20 -4.26
CA ALA A 143 4.27 -12.57 -4.80
C ALA A 143 5.03 -13.52 -3.86
N TRP A 144 5.61 -14.58 -4.40
CA TRP A 144 6.49 -15.49 -3.68
C TRP A 144 7.84 -14.80 -3.42
N GLY A 145 8.10 -14.46 -2.15
CA GLY A 145 9.17 -13.55 -1.76
C GLY A 145 8.72 -12.10 -1.50
N THR A 146 7.41 -11.82 -1.53
CA THR A 146 6.80 -10.52 -1.16
C THR A 146 7.39 -9.30 -1.92
N GLY A 147 7.36 -8.10 -1.33
CA GLY A 147 7.92 -6.88 -1.90
C GLY A 147 9.39 -6.99 -2.34
N PRO A 148 10.30 -7.63 -1.56
CA PRO A 148 11.68 -7.84 -1.97
C PRO A 148 11.83 -8.61 -3.29
N ALA A 149 11.04 -9.67 -3.52
CA ALA A 149 11.11 -10.39 -4.79
C ALA A 149 10.54 -9.58 -5.98
N VAL A 150 9.53 -8.74 -5.73
CA VAL A 150 9.04 -7.80 -6.75
C VAL A 150 10.13 -6.78 -7.12
N LEU A 151 10.85 -6.24 -6.14
CA LEU A 151 11.97 -5.34 -6.37
C LEU A 151 13.13 -6.03 -7.09
N GLU A 152 13.53 -7.21 -6.62
CA GLU A 152 14.65 -7.99 -7.16
C GLU A 152 14.51 -8.23 -8.68
N ALA A 153 13.27 -8.41 -9.16
CA ALA A 153 12.95 -8.58 -10.59
C ALA A 153 13.39 -7.40 -11.48
N PHE A 154 13.50 -6.19 -10.91
CA PHE A 154 13.92 -4.97 -11.61
C PHE A 154 15.29 -4.47 -11.13
N GLU A 155 15.59 -4.58 -9.84
CA GLU A 155 16.86 -4.15 -9.26
C GLU A 155 18.04 -4.89 -9.88
N LYS A 156 17.97 -6.23 -10.01
CA LYS A 156 19.07 -7.03 -10.59
C LYS A 156 19.44 -6.59 -12.01
N PRO A 157 18.52 -6.52 -12.98
CA PRO A 157 18.89 -6.08 -14.32
C PRO A 157 19.34 -4.61 -14.38
N VAL A 158 18.83 -3.74 -13.51
CA VAL A 158 19.30 -2.34 -13.43
C VAL A 158 20.73 -2.28 -12.89
N ARG A 159 21.08 -3.07 -11.87
CA ARG A 159 22.47 -3.19 -11.38
C ARG A 159 23.42 -3.73 -12.44
N ALA A 160 23.00 -4.76 -13.18
CA ALA A 160 23.77 -5.25 -14.33
C ALA A 160 23.94 -4.17 -15.42
N ALA A 161 22.94 -3.30 -15.62
CA ALA A 161 23.09 -2.16 -16.51
C ALA A 161 24.06 -1.09 -15.96
N ALA A 162 24.14 -0.92 -14.64
CA ALA A 162 25.12 -0.05 -13.99
C ALA A 162 26.56 -0.55 -14.16
N GLU A 163 26.78 -1.87 -14.04
CA GLU A 163 28.08 -2.50 -14.33
C GLU A 163 28.54 -2.26 -15.79
N ARG A 164 27.59 -2.08 -16.72
CA ARG A 164 27.84 -1.72 -18.12
C ARG A 164 27.97 -0.20 -18.37
N GLY A 165 27.87 0.62 -17.33
CA GLY A 165 27.93 2.09 -17.43
C GLY A 165 26.69 2.74 -18.06
N LEU A 166 25.56 2.03 -18.14
CA LEU A 166 24.29 2.59 -18.64
C LEU A 166 23.48 3.27 -17.54
N VAL A 167 23.63 2.84 -16.29
CA VAL A 167 22.91 3.38 -15.14
C VAL A 167 23.92 3.88 -14.11
N GLU A 168 23.80 5.12 -13.69
CA GLU A 168 24.56 5.66 -12.57
C GLU A 168 23.65 5.83 -11.35
N PHE A 169 24.08 5.36 -10.18
CA PHE A 169 23.40 5.62 -8.92
C PHE A 169 24.11 6.74 -8.16
N LYS A 170 23.36 7.78 -7.81
CA LYS A 170 23.80 8.90 -6.98
C LYS A 170 22.98 8.93 -5.68
N PHE A 171 23.35 8.05 -4.76
CA PHE A 171 22.81 8.04 -3.40
C PHE A 171 23.24 9.29 -2.64
N ARG A 172 22.52 9.62 -1.57
CA ARG A 172 22.75 10.83 -0.76
C ARG A 172 22.64 12.13 -1.56
N HIS A 173 21.87 12.15 -2.64
CA HIS A 173 21.56 13.35 -3.41
C HIS A 173 20.09 13.72 -3.19
N GLN A 174 19.86 14.72 -2.35
CA GLN A 174 18.53 15.26 -2.09
C GLN A 174 18.21 16.35 -3.11
N VAL A 175 17.16 16.16 -3.90
CA VAL A 175 16.70 17.15 -4.88
C VAL A 175 15.90 18.25 -4.19
N ASP A 176 16.22 19.50 -4.51
CA ASP A 176 15.56 20.71 -4.00
C ASP A 176 14.89 21.54 -5.09
N GLY A 177 15.19 21.28 -6.36
CA GLY A 177 14.62 22.01 -7.48
C GLY A 177 14.69 21.23 -8.79
N ILE A 178 13.73 21.51 -9.67
CA ILE A 178 13.78 21.13 -11.08
C ILE A 178 14.33 22.33 -11.85
N VAL A 179 15.33 22.09 -12.70
CA VAL A 179 15.90 23.12 -13.58
C VAL A 179 15.05 23.16 -14.84
N VAL A 180 14.45 24.34 -15.10
CA VAL A 180 13.57 24.58 -16.25
C VAL A 180 14.26 25.55 -17.19
N ASP A 181 14.32 25.20 -18.47
CA ASP A 181 14.78 26.12 -19.52
C ASP A 181 13.70 27.19 -19.75
N GLU A 182 14.04 28.46 -19.52
CA GLU A 182 13.08 29.56 -19.59
C GLU A 182 12.54 29.81 -21.01
N SER A 183 13.31 29.44 -22.05
CA SER A 183 12.94 29.69 -23.45
C SER A 183 11.96 28.64 -23.99
N THR A 184 12.08 27.40 -23.54
CA THR A 184 11.28 26.26 -24.00
C THR A 184 10.25 25.80 -22.98
N GLY A 185 10.42 26.20 -21.71
CA GLY A 185 9.63 25.71 -20.58
C GLY A 185 9.89 24.23 -20.24
N ALA A 186 10.95 23.63 -20.78
CA ALA A 186 11.26 22.20 -20.59
C ALA A 186 12.05 21.94 -19.30
N ALA A 187 11.78 20.81 -18.64
CA ALA A 187 12.66 20.32 -17.57
C ALA A 187 13.96 19.79 -18.19
N ILE A 188 15.08 20.42 -17.86
CA ILE A 188 16.41 20.09 -18.40
C ILE A 188 17.35 19.51 -17.34
N GLY A 189 16.91 19.43 -16.09
CA GLY A 189 17.76 18.97 -15.01
C GLY A 189 17.13 19.06 -13.63
N VAL A 190 17.93 18.75 -12.62
CA VAL A 190 17.60 18.91 -11.21
C VAL A 190 18.78 19.52 -10.47
N ARG A 191 18.48 20.20 -9.35
CA ARG A 191 19.48 20.73 -8.43
C ARG A 191 19.14 20.39 -6.99
N GLY A 192 20.14 20.35 -6.13
CA GLY A 192 19.93 20.07 -4.72
C GLY A 192 21.21 19.96 -3.91
N GLN A 193 21.14 19.21 -2.81
CA GLN A 193 22.24 19.01 -1.87
C GLN A 193 22.75 17.57 -1.89
N VAL A 194 24.07 17.43 -1.79
CA VAL A 194 24.71 16.17 -1.42
C VAL A 194 24.72 16.07 0.10
N LEU A 195 24.11 15.02 0.63
CA LEU A 195 24.05 14.73 2.06
C LEU A 195 25.30 13.97 2.49
N GLU A 196 25.67 14.09 3.77
CA GLU A 196 26.78 13.30 4.29
C GLU A 196 26.57 11.78 4.07
N PRO A 197 27.65 11.02 3.78
CA PRO A 197 27.58 9.58 3.63
C PRO A 197 26.94 8.92 4.85
N SER A 198 26.18 7.84 4.62
CA SER A 198 25.51 7.12 5.69
C SER A 198 25.48 5.62 5.43
N ASN A 199 25.87 4.85 6.45
CA ASN A 199 25.80 3.39 6.46
C ASN A 199 24.67 2.88 7.37
N THR A 200 23.67 3.72 7.67
CA THR A 200 22.51 3.30 8.46
C THR A 200 21.79 2.13 7.79
N ALA A 201 21.22 1.25 8.60
CA ALA A 201 20.41 0.15 8.12
C ALA A 201 19.16 0.68 7.37
N ARG A 202 18.60 -0.16 6.49
CA ARG A 202 17.38 0.16 5.73
C ARG A 202 16.24 0.60 6.66
N GLY A 203 15.54 1.66 6.31
CA GLY A 203 14.41 2.21 7.06
C GLY A 203 14.79 3.08 8.25
N VAL A 204 16.02 2.97 8.77
CA VAL A 204 16.51 3.82 9.85
C VAL A 204 16.77 5.23 9.32
N ALA A 205 16.29 6.24 10.04
CA ALA A 205 16.49 7.64 9.67
C ALA A 205 17.97 7.96 9.49
N SER A 206 18.34 8.43 8.30
CA SER A 206 19.68 8.88 7.97
C SER A 206 19.79 10.41 8.09
N SER A 207 21.01 10.93 8.28
CA SER A 207 21.25 12.37 8.42
C SER A 207 20.76 13.16 7.20
N ARG A 208 20.34 14.42 7.46
CA ARG A 208 19.97 15.43 6.45
C ARG A 208 20.99 16.57 6.37
N LYS A 209 22.16 16.41 6.96
CA LYS A 209 23.23 17.40 6.89
C LYS A 209 23.82 17.44 5.47
N SER A 210 23.77 18.61 4.84
CA SER A 210 24.42 18.87 3.56
C SER A 210 25.93 18.98 3.71
N VAL A 211 26.66 18.47 2.73
CA VAL A 211 28.12 18.58 2.59
C VAL A 211 28.55 19.22 1.27
N ASP A 212 27.68 19.26 0.26
CA ASP A 212 27.93 19.91 -1.03
C ASP A 212 26.60 20.23 -1.74
N ALA A 213 26.65 21.01 -2.82
CA ALA A 213 25.53 21.22 -3.74
C ALA A 213 25.76 20.49 -5.06
N PHE A 214 24.70 20.18 -5.79
CA PHE A 214 24.79 19.61 -7.13
C PHE A 214 23.77 20.19 -8.10
N GLU A 215 24.14 20.21 -9.37
CA GLU A 215 23.23 20.38 -10.51
C GLU A 215 23.51 19.26 -11.52
N LEU A 216 22.45 18.63 -12.03
CA LEU A 216 22.53 17.57 -13.04
C LEU A 216 21.60 17.93 -14.19
N TYR A 217 22.15 17.89 -15.41
CA TYR A 217 21.40 18.14 -16.64
C TYR A 217 21.19 16.84 -17.41
N GLY A 218 20.00 16.70 -17.98
CA GLY A 218 19.57 15.48 -18.64
C GLY A 218 18.61 15.75 -19.78
N SER A 219 18.35 14.72 -20.58
CA SER A 219 17.37 14.77 -21.66
C SER A 219 15.93 14.83 -21.15
N SER A 220 15.68 14.28 -19.96
CA SER A 220 14.38 14.32 -19.28
C SER A 220 14.55 14.10 -17.78
N VAL A 221 13.55 14.54 -17.00
CA VAL A 221 13.44 14.33 -15.56
C VAL A 221 12.21 13.47 -15.28
N LEU A 222 12.40 12.34 -14.61
CA LEU A 222 11.34 11.46 -14.14
C LEU A 222 11.29 11.47 -12.61
N VAL A 223 10.16 11.89 -12.03
CA VAL A 223 9.94 11.92 -10.58
C VAL A 223 9.26 10.63 -10.11
N THR A 224 9.90 9.89 -9.20
CA THR A 224 9.42 8.62 -8.63
C THR A 224 9.63 8.54 -7.11
N SER A 225 9.44 9.67 -6.43
CA SER A 225 9.83 9.90 -5.03
C SER A 225 8.89 9.34 -3.95
N GLY A 226 7.75 8.77 -4.32
CA GLY A 226 6.73 8.31 -3.37
C GLY A 226 5.75 9.42 -2.91
N GLY A 227 4.87 9.07 -1.96
CA GLY A 227 3.84 9.96 -1.41
C GLY A 227 4.26 10.66 -0.11
N ILE A 228 3.27 11.12 0.67
CA ILE A 228 3.47 11.94 1.89
C ILE A 228 3.35 11.12 3.20
N GLY A 229 3.24 9.79 3.14
CA GLY A 229 2.76 8.97 4.26
C GLY A 229 3.53 9.11 5.59
N ALA A 230 4.80 9.53 5.57
CA ALA A 230 5.60 9.77 6.78
C ALA A 230 5.45 11.19 7.31
N ASN A 231 4.94 12.11 6.49
CA ASN A 231 4.77 13.52 6.81
C ASN A 231 3.36 13.79 7.36
N VAL A 232 3.19 13.57 8.67
CA VAL A 232 1.90 13.72 9.37
C VAL A 232 1.33 15.13 9.21
N ASP A 233 2.17 16.16 9.17
CA ASP A 233 1.71 17.54 8.99
C ASP A 233 1.08 17.74 7.61
N MET A 234 1.69 17.19 6.55
CA MET A 234 1.10 17.22 5.22
C MET A 234 -0.15 16.34 5.11
N VAL A 235 -0.19 15.19 5.79
CA VAL A 235 -1.41 14.36 5.89
C VAL A 235 -2.55 15.17 6.51
N LYS A 236 -2.33 15.80 7.66
CA LYS A 236 -3.33 16.61 8.37
C LYS A 236 -3.74 17.83 7.57
N LYS A 237 -2.80 18.52 6.92
CA LYS A 237 -3.07 19.68 6.06
C LYS A 237 -4.01 19.35 4.90
N ASN A 238 -3.90 18.15 4.33
CA ASN A 238 -4.72 17.73 3.20
C ASN A 238 -5.89 16.82 3.63
N TRP A 239 -6.20 16.74 4.92
CA TRP A 239 -7.26 15.84 5.41
C TRP A 239 -8.64 16.32 4.95
N PRO A 240 -9.45 15.46 4.29
CA PRO A 240 -10.77 15.84 3.77
C PRO A 240 -11.83 15.86 4.88
N LEU A 241 -11.98 17.00 5.56
CA LEU A 241 -12.85 17.14 6.74
C LEU A 241 -14.34 16.89 6.44
N ASP A 242 -14.79 17.28 5.26
CA ASP A 242 -16.16 17.07 4.78
C ASP A 242 -16.48 15.58 4.54
N ARG A 243 -15.46 14.77 4.19
CA ARG A 243 -15.64 13.37 3.79
C ARG A 243 -15.28 12.36 4.87
N LEU A 244 -14.19 12.60 5.60
CA LEU A 244 -13.64 11.65 6.57
C LEU A 244 -13.95 12.01 8.02
N GLY A 245 -14.38 13.23 8.33
CA GLY A 245 -14.79 13.61 9.69
C GLY A 245 -14.35 15.02 10.07
N PRO A 246 -14.97 15.61 11.10
CA PRO A 246 -14.87 17.05 11.39
C PRO A 246 -13.47 17.53 11.77
N HIS A 247 -12.59 16.61 12.15
CA HIS A 247 -11.20 16.88 12.53
C HIS A 247 -10.28 15.80 11.96
N PRO A 248 -9.02 16.13 11.62
CA PRO A 248 -8.02 15.10 11.37
C PRO A 248 -7.72 14.35 12.67
N PRO A 249 -7.41 13.04 12.62
CA PRO A 249 -6.98 12.29 13.80
C PRO A 249 -5.84 12.99 14.54
N SER A 250 -5.91 12.96 15.87
CA SER A 250 -4.87 13.50 16.74
C SER A 250 -3.61 12.65 16.66
N SER A 251 -3.78 11.32 16.62
CA SER A 251 -2.69 10.34 16.63
C SER A 251 -2.72 9.42 15.40
N PHE A 252 -1.53 8.98 14.99
CA PHE A 252 -1.31 7.97 13.96
C PHE A 252 -0.12 7.12 14.32
N VAL A 253 -0.12 5.86 13.87
CA VAL A 253 1.11 5.10 13.66
C VAL A 253 1.54 5.21 12.19
N ILE A 254 2.84 5.16 11.92
CA ILE A 254 3.40 5.48 10.59
C ILE A 254 3.83 4.20 9.87
N GLY A 255 3.13 3.85 8.79
CA GLY A 255 3.38 2.62 8.02
C GLY A 255 4.43 2.72 6.92
N VAL A 256 5.18 3.82 6.84
CA VAL A 256 6.20 4.08 5.81
C VAL A 256 7.49 4.61 6.44
N PRO A 257 8.65 4.37 5.82
CA PRO A 257 9.92 4.96 6.27
C PRO A 257 9.89 6.49 6.29
N ALA A 258 10.70 7.10 7.16
CA ALA A 258 10.74 8.55 7.39
C ALA A 258 11.03 9.38 6.13
N TYR A 259 11.70 8.81 5.12
CA TYR A 259 12.02 9.48 3.86
C TYR A 259 10.86 9.54 2.86
N VAL A 260 9.68 8.99 3.18
CA VAL A 260 8.46 9.10 2.36
C VAL A 260 7.72 10.39 2.75
N ASP A 261 8.37 11.52 2.47
CA ASP A 261 8.00 12.87 2.96
C ASP A 261 7.18 13.70 1.96
N GLY A 262 7.10 13.25 0.71
CA GLY A 262 6.37 13.89 -0.38
C GLY A 262 6.94 15.21 -0.90
N ARG A 263 8.18 15.57 -0.53
CA ARG A 263 8.81 16.87 -0.88
C ARG A 263 8.73 17.20 -2.37
N MET A 264 8.96 16.21 -3.23
CA MET A 264 8.97 16.42 -4.68
C MET A 264 7.61 16.84 -5.26
N ILE A 265 6.49 16.58 -4.59
CA ILE A 265 5.18 17.08 -5.03
C ILE A 265 5.18 18.62 -5.01
N GLY A 266 5.62 19.21 -3.90
CA GLY A 266 5.72 20.66 -3.75
C GLY A 266 6.77 21.29 -4.66
N ILE A 267 7.93 20.63 -4.83
CA ILE A 267 8.99 21.10 -5.74
C ILE A 267 8.49 21.13 -7.18
N ALA A 268 7.87 20.05 -7.66
CA ALA A 268 7.35 19.99 -9.02
C ALA A 268 6.20 20.98 -9.23
N GLN A 269 5.31 21.14 -8.24
CA GLN A 269 4.26 22.16 -8.29
C GLN A 269 4.85 23.57 -8.38
N GLY A 270 5.88 23.87 -7.59
CA GLY A 270 6.59 25.15 -7.64
C GLY A 270 7.29 25.42 -8.98
N ALA A 271 7.68 24.38 -9.71
CA ALA A 271 8.20 24.48 -11.08
C ALA A 271 7.11 24.64 -12.15
N GLY A 272 5.82 24.57 -11.76
CA GLY A 272 4.67 24.75 -12.64
C GLY A 272 3.95 23.46 -13.06
N ALA A 273 4.13 22.35 -12.32
CA ALA A 273 3.35 21.13 -12.50
C ALA A 273 1.94 21.23 -11.90
N SER A 274 0.98 20.55 -12.52
CA SER A 274 -0.37 20.33 -11.97
C SER A 274 -0.32 19.25 -10.88
N VAL A 275 -0.99 19.53 -9.76
CA VAL A 275 -1.23 18.59 -8.67
C VAL A 275 -2.73 18.53 -8.44
N ILE A 276 -3.30 17.32 -8.49
CA ILE A 276 -4.74 17.12 -8.32
C ILE A 276 -5.01 16.10 -7.20
N ASN A 277 -6.23 16.17 -6.65
CA ASN A 277 -6.75 15.18 -5.69
C ASN A 277 -5.91 15.01 -4.41
N SER A 278 -5.22 16.06 -3.95
CA SER A 278 -4.39 16.01 -2.73
C SER A 278 -5.15 15.55 -1.48
N ASP A 279 -6.47 15.70 -1.48
CA ASP A 279 -7.40 15.27 -0.42
C ASP A 279 -7.76 13.77 -0.46
N ARG A 280 -7.29 13.04 -1.48
CA ARG A 280 -7.56 11.60 -1.63
C ARG A 280 -6.40 10.79 -1.06
N MET A 281 -6.69 10.07 0.02
CA MET A 281 -5.71 9.29 0.79
C MET A 281 -6.24 7.90 1.12
N TRP A 282 -5.31 6.99 1.40
CA TRP A 282 -5.62 5.62 1.82
C TRP A 282 -4.83 5.30 3.10
N HIS A 283 -5.55 5.30 4.22
CA HIS A 283 -5.03 5.02 5.55
C HIS A 283 -5.75 3.81 6.13
N TYR A 284 -5.00 2.98 6.85
CA TYR A 284 -5.54 1.75 7.41
C TYR A 284 -6.07 1.97 8.81
N THR A 285 -7.01 1.12 9.22
CA THR A 285 -7.70 1.23 10.51
C THR A 285 -7.29 0.13 11.49
N GLU A 286 -6.55 -0.87 11.01
CA GLU A 286 -6.03 -1.99 11.79
C GLU A 286 -4.54 -1.84 12.10
N GLY A 287 -4.10 -0.64 12.48
CA GLY A 287 -2.70 -0.33 12.80
C GLY A 287 -2.30 -0.73 14.21
N LEU A 288 -1.08 -1.23 14.36
CA LEU A 288 -0.42 -1.52 15.63
C LEU A 288 0.84 -0.69 15.76
N LYS A 289 1.17 -0.27 16.99
CA LYS A 289 2.53 0.22 17.28
C LYS A 289 3.49 -0.97 17.24
N ASN A 290 4.52 -0.88 16.41
CA ASN A 290 5.51 -1.95 16.30
C ASN A 290 6.33 -2.03 17.60
N TRP A 291 6.45 -3.25 18.15
CA TRP A 291 7.23 -3.52 19.36
C TRP A 291 8.74 -3.42 19.10
N ASP A 292 9.18 -3.70 17.86
CA ASP A 292 10.56 -3.54 17.38
C ASP A 292 10.60 -2.54 16.20
N PRO A 293 10.50 -1.23 16.49
CA PRO A 293 10.36 -0.20 15.47
C PRO A 293 11.65 0.00 14.67
N ILE A 294 11.52 0.21 13.36
CA ILE A 294 12.63 0.47 12.43
C ILE A 294 12.78 1.99 12.20
N TRP A 295 11.66 2.71 12.20
CA TRP A 295 11.58 4.16 12.11
C TRP A 295 10.70 4.73 13.23
N PRO A 296 10.75 6.05 13.49
CA PRO A 296 9.94 6.69 14.52
C PRO A 296 8.44 6.42 14.31
N GLU A 297 7.73 6.07 15.39
CA GLU A 297 6.30 5.69 15.37
C GLU A 297 5.96 4.60 14.34
N HIS A 298 6.89 3.65 14.09
CA HIS A 298 6.69 2.55 13.15
C HIS A 298 5.39 1.80 13.46
N GLY A 299 4.43 1.91 12.53
CA GLY A 299 3.16 1.22 12.55
C GLY A 299 3.16 0.00 11.63
N ILE A 300 2.54 -1.09 12.09
CA ILE A 300 2.29 -2.28 11.27
C ILE A 300 0.79 -2.50 11.14
N ARG A 301 0.32 -2.76 9.92
CA ARG A 301 -1.09 -3.09 9.68
C ARG A 301 -1.30 -4.59 9.90
N ILE A 302 -2.31 -4.93 10.68
CA ILE A 302 -2.89 -6.29 10.66
C ILE A 302 -3.67 -6.45 9.35
N ILE A 303 -3.49 -7.58 8.68
CA ILE A 303 -4.37 -8.05 7.62
C ILE A 303 -5.24 -9.12 8.25
N PRO A 304 -6.41 -8.76 8.80
CA PRO A 304 -7.22 -9.68 9.58
C PRO A 304 -8.08 -10.56 8.65
N GLY A 305 -8.52 -11.70 9.19
CA GLY A 305 -9.71 -12.37 8.69
C GLY A 305 -10.97 -11.80 9.34
N PRO A 306 -12.16 -12.19 8.86
CA PRO A 306 -13.41 -11.55 9.25
C PRO A 306 -13.92 -11.93 10.65
N SER A 307 -13.21 -12.77 11.42
CA SER A 307 -13.79 -13.41 12.62
C SER A 307 -13.74 -12.56 13.90
N SER A 308 -12.79 -11.63 14.02
CA SER A 308 -12.65 -10.75 15.19
C SER A 308 -13.88 -9.88 15.39
N LEU A 309 -14.43 -9.82 16.60
CA LEU A 309 -15.47 -8.85 16.93
C LEU A 309 -14.84 -7.45 16.93
N TRP A 310 -15.36 -6.51 16.14
CA TRP A 310 -14.82 -5.17 16.03
C TRP A 310 -15.72 -4.15 16.72
N LEU A 311 -15.19 -3.51 17.76
CA LEU A 311 -15.87 -2.49 18.54
C LEU A 311 -15.18 -1.14 18.35
N ASN A 312 -15.94 -0.05 18.37
CA ASN A 312 -15.37 1.28 18.47
C ASN A 312 -14.80 1.54 19.88
N ALA A 313 -14.17 2.71 20.08
CA ALA A 313 -13.59 3.08 21.38
C ALA A 313 -14.57 3.03 22.56
N THR A 314 -15.88 3.18 22.32
CA THR A 314 -16.96 3.12 23.33
C THR A 314 -17.50 1.70 23.60
N GLY A 315 -16.89 0.68 23.00
CA GLY A 315 -17.32 -0.72 23.18
C GLY A 315 -18.57 -1.09 22.39
N LYS A 316 -19.04 -0.25 21.47
CA LYS A 316 -20.15 -0.57 20.57
C LYS A 316 -19.62 -1.24 19.32
N ARG A 317 -20.28 -2.31 18.89
CA ARG A 317 -19.89 -3.00 17.65
C ARG A 317 -20.03 -2.09 16.45
N LEU A 318 -19.09 -2.19 15.52
CA LEU A 318 -19.16 -1.45 14.26
C LEU A 318 -20.38 -1.91 13.42
N PRO A 319 -20.99 -1.00 12.65
CA PRO A 319 -22.11 -1.32 11.75
C PRO A 319 -21.82 -2.45 10.75
N PRO A 320 -22.86 -3.10 10.20
CA PRO A 320 -22.69 -4.10 9.16
C PRO A 320 -21.79 -3.66 8.00
N MET A 321 -20.92 -4.57 7.57
CA MET A 321 -19.90 -4.38 6.54
C MET A 321 -18.73 -3.46 6.90
N LEU A 322 -18.73 -2.85 8.09
CA LEU A 322 -17.51 -2.30 8.72
C LEU A 322 -16.87 -3.38 9.60
N TYR A 323 -16.58 -4.52 8.97
CA TYR A 323 -15.98 -5.70 9.59
C TYR A 323 -14.51 -5.84 9.15
N PRO A 324 -13.70 -6.64 9.87
CA PRO A 324 -12.29 -6.80 9.54
C PRO A 324 -12.11 -7.25 8.08
N GLY A 325 -11.31 -6.52 7.31
CA GLY A 325 -11.04 -6.82 5.90
C GLY A 325 -12.20 -6.57 4.94
N CYS A 326 -13.12 -5.65 5.25
CA CYS A 326 -14.22 -5.25 4.34
C CYS A 326 -13.93 -3.94 3.59
N ASP A 327 -14.26 -2.79 4.20
CA ASP A 327 -14.11 -1.46 3.61
C ASP A 327 -13.31 -0.56 4.57
N THR A 328 -12.02 -0.42 4.29
CA THR A 328 -11.11 0.37 5.12
C THR A 328 -11.52 1.84 5.19
N LEU A 329 -11.95 2.45 4.08
CA LEU A 329 -12.21 3.88 4.05
C LEU A 329 -13.54 4.23 4.72
N ALA A 330 -14.57 3.41 4.53
CA ALA A 330 -15.83 3.57 5.26
C ALA A 330 -15.63 3.33 6.77
N THR A 331 -14.76 2.39 7.14
CA THR A 331 -14.36 2.16 8.54
C THR A 331 -13.62 3.38 9.10
N LEU A 332 -12.66 3.94 8.36
CA LEU A 332 -11.94 5.15 8.76
C LEU A 332 -12.90 6.32 9.00
N LYS A 333 -13.81 6.56 8.05
CA LYS A 333 -14.85 7.59 8.18
C LYS A 333 -15.71 7.37 9.42
N HIS A 334 -16.10 6.14 9.70
CA HIS A 334 -16.89 5.83 10.90
C HIS A 334 -16.09 6.15 12.17
N ILE A 335 -14.84 5.72 12.26
CA ILE A 335 -13.95 5.95 13.42
C ILE A 335 -13.80 7.44 13.69
N CYS A 336 -13.41 8.22 12.67
CA CYS A 336 -13.26 9.67 12.78
C CYS A 336 -14.57 10.38 13.18
N GLY A 337 -15.73 9.80 12.85
CA GLY A 337 -17.04 10.28 13.29
C GLY A 337 -17.38 9.97 14.76
N THR A 338 -16.63 9.10 15.43
CA THR A 338 -16.87 8.74 16.84
C THR A 338 -16.24 9.71 17.84
N GLY A 339 -15.33 10.57 17.39
CA GLY A 339 -14.52 11.44 18.26
C GLY A 339 -13.29 10.76 18.88
N TYR A 340 -12.96 9.53 18.46
CA TYR A 340 -11.80 8.78 18.90
C TYR A 340 -11.00 8.24 17.72
N ASP A 341 -9.69 8.06 17.90
CA ASP A 341 -8.75 7.64 16.85
C ASP A 341 -8.35 6.16 16.95
N TYR A 342 -9.08 5.37 17.74
CA TYR A 342 -8.79 3.97 17.94
C TYR A 342 -10.05 3.11 18.07
N THR A 343 -9.88 1.81 17.88
CA THR A 343 -10.93 0.79 18.01
C THR A 343 -10.39 -0.47 18.70
N TRP A 344 -11.26 -1.44 18.92
CA TRP A 344 -10.93 -2.70 19.56
C TRP A 344 -11.29 -3.89 18.67
N PHE A 345 -10.34 -4.78 18.42
CA PHE A 345 -10.69 -6.17 18.17
C PHE A 345 -10.86 -6.91 19.49
N ILE A 346 -11.87 -7.78 19.55
CA ILE A 346 -12.00 -8.84 20.55
C ILE A 346 -12.03 -10.19 19.81
N LEU A 347 -11.14 -11.07 20.20
CA LEU A 347 -10.93 -12.38 19.58
C LEU A 347 -10.35 -13.37 20.60
N ASN A 348 -9.87 -14.51 20.11
CA ASN A 348 -9.25 -15.54 20.94
C ASN A 348 -8.02 -16.15 20.23
N LYS A 349 -7.29 -17.02 20.93
CA LYS A 349 -6.06 -17.65 20.43
C LYS A 349 -6.25 -18.37 19.08
N SER A 350 -7.40 -19.02 18.90
CA SER A 350 -7.72 -19.72 17.66
C SER A 350 -7.91 -18.78 16.48
N ILE A 351 -8.58 -17.64 16.67
CA ILE A 351 -8.77 -16.63 15.61
C ILE A 351 -7.45 -15.96 15.26
N ILE A 352 -6.72 -15.44 16.25
CA ILE A 352 -5.46 -14.73 15.96
C ILE A 352 -4.45 -15.65 15.28
N GLY A 353 -4.40 -16.92 15.71
CA GLY A 353 -3.43 -17.88 15.20
C GLY A 353 -3.56 -18.18 13.71
N LYS A 354 -4.79 -18.15 13.18
CA LYS A 354 -5.04 -18.42 11.77
C LYS A 354 -5.23 -17.17 10.93
N GLU A 355 -5.91 -16.16 11.48
CA GLU A 355 -6.42 -15.05 10.67
C GLU A 355 -5.48 -13.85 10.60
N PHE A 356 -4.61 -13.65 11.60
CA PHE A 356 -3.71 -12.50 11.60
C PHE A 356 -2.50 -12.77 10.70
N ALA A 357 -2.31 -11.87 9.74
CA ALA A 357 -1.03 -11.66 9.09
C ALA A 357 -0.64 -10.19 9.27
N LEU A 358 0.65 -9.89 9.20
CA LEU A 358 1.17 -8.54 9.33
C LEU A 358 1.63 -8.04 7.95
N SER A 359 1.48 -6.75 7.65
CA SER A 359 1.69 -6.23 6.28
C SER A 359 3.16 -6.11 5.85
N GLY A 360 4.12 -6.15 6.79
CA GLY A 360 5.54 -6.05 6.51
C GLY A 360 6.12 -7.34 5.93
N SER A 361 6.99 -7.24 4.92
CA SER A 361 7.70 -8.40 4.36
C SER A 361 8.56 -9.10 5.44
N GLU A 362 9.20 -8.32 6.30
CA GLU A 362 9.96 -8.77 7.46
C GLU A 362 9.11 -9.57 8.47
N GLN A 363 7.79 -9.36 8.48
CA GLN A 363 6.85 -10.07 9.36
C GLN A 363 6.31 -11.38 8.76
N ASN A 364 6.71 -11.73 7.53
CA ASN A 364 6.23 -12.94 6.84
C ASN A 364 7.41 -13.79 6.34
N PRO A 365 8.28 -14.28 7.24
CA PRO A 365 9.50 -14.99 6.87
C PRO A 365 9.24 -16.29 6.08
N ASP A 366 8.05 -16.89 6.21
CA ASP A 366 7.64 -18.06 5.43
C ASP A 366 7.56 -17.74 3.93
N VAL A 367 6.89 -16.64 3.57
CA VAL A 367 6.71 -16.23 2.16
C VAL A 367 7.93 -15.46 1.67
N THR A 368 8.47 -14.56 2.47
CA THR A 368 9.59 -13.68 2.09
C THR A 368 10.87 -14.47 1.85
N ASN A 369 11.19 -15.43 2.73
CA ASN A 369 12.35 -16.32 2.54
C ASN A 369 12.05 -17.52 1.63
N LYS A 370 10.88 -17.55 0.99
CA LYS A 370 10.48 -18.62 0.06
C LYS A 370 10.55 -20.02 0.69
N SER A 371 10.17 -20.14 1.97
CA SER A 371 10.32 -21.36 2.78
C SER A 371 9.06 -22.22 2.76
N LEU A 372 9.05 -23.26 1.91
CA LEU A 372 7.95 -24.22 1.81
C LEU A 372 7.63 -24.92 3.15
N LEU A 373 8.66 -25.25 3.93
CA LEU A 373 8.49 -25.90 5.23
C LEU A 373 7.74 -25.01 6.23
N MET A 374 8.11 -23.71 6.29
CA MET A 374 7.45 -22.76 7.19
C MET A 374 6.00 -22.51 6.75
N THR A 375 5.75 -22.38 5.45
CA THR A 375 4.38 -22.22 4.92
C THR A 375 3.50 -23.42 5.26
N LEU A 376 4.01 -24.65 5.10
CA LEU A 376 3.26 -25.87 5.46
C LEU A 376 2.98 -25.95 6.97
N ARG A 377 3.97 -25.65 7.81
CA ARG A 377 3.79 -25.61 9.28
C ARG A 377 2.72 -24.59 9.69
N ARG A 378 2.70 -23.41 9.06
CA ARG A 378 1.69 -22.37 9.30
C ARG A 378 0.28 -22.83 8.97
N ILE A 379 0.08 -23.55 7.86
CA ILE A 379 -1.24 -24.06 7.46
C ILE A 379 -1.74 -25.15 8.42
N LEU A 380 -0.84 -25.97 8.94
CA LEU A 380 -1.17 -27.11 9.80
C LEU A 380 -1.27 -26.75 11.30
N SER A 381 -0.72 -25.61 11.70
CA SER A 381 -0.72 -25.15 13.09
C SER A 381 -1.92 -24.24 13.38
N SER A 382 -2.49 -24.37 14.58
CA SER A 382 -3.43 -23.39 15.15
C SER A 382 -2.74 -22.33 16.01
N SER A 383 -1.42 -22.43 16.21
CA SER A 383 -0.65 -21.47 16.99
C SER A 383 -0.31 -20.23 16.17
N PRO A 384 -0.24 -19.04 16.79
CA PRO A 384 0.18 -17.82 16.13
C PRO A 384 1.54 -17.98 15.43
N PRO A 385 1.70 -17.43 14.21
CA PRO A 385 3.01 -17.29 13.60
C PRO A 385 3.96 -16.54 14.53
N GLY A 386 5.25 -16.87 14.51
CA GLY A 386 6.26 -16.27 15.40
C GLY A 386 6.19 -14.74 15.51
N PRO A 387 6.08 -13.99 14.40
CA PRO A 387 5.90 -12.54 14.46
C PRO A 387 4.62 -12.08 15.17
N VAL A 388 3.49 -12.78 14.94
CA VAL A 388 2.23 -12.50 15.64
C VAL A 388 2.34 -12.82 17.13
N GLN A 389 3.03 -13.91 17.48
CA GLN A 389 3.30 -14.27 18.87
C GLN A 389 4.16 -13.20 19.56
N ALA A 390 5.19 -12.67 18.90
CA ALA A 390 6.00 -11.59 19.47
C ALA A 390 5.16 -10.33 19.75
N PHE A 391 4.22 -9.98 18.88
CA PHE A 391 3.25 -8.91 19.14
C PHE A 391 2.33 -9.22 20.32
N MET A 392 1.91 -10.46 20.50
CA MET A 392 1.11 -10.86 21.67
C MET A 392 1.90 -10.75 22.97
N ASP A 393 3.20 -11.04 22.93
CA ASP A 393 4.07 -11.08 24.11
C ASP A 393 4.59 -9.68 24.49
N GLU A 394 4.98 -8.87 23.50
CA GLU A 394 5.68 -7.59 23.70
C GLU A 394 4.87 -6.36 23.25
N GLY A 395 3.77 -6.56 22.51
CA GLY A 395 3.02 -5.48 21.89
C GLY A 395 2.18 -4.68 22.88
N VAL A 396 2.41 -3.37 22.93
CA VAL A 396 1.72 -2.43 23.83
C VAL A 396 0.21 -2.31 23.60
N ASP A 397 -0.29 -2.76 22.44
CA ASP A 397 -1.70 -2.68 22.07
C ASP A 397 -2.50 -3.95 22.43
N PHE A 398 -1.87 -4.97 23.02
CA PHE A 398 -2.51 -6.26 23.32
C PHE A 398 -2.94 -6.38 24.78
N VAL A 399 -4.11 -6.97 24.99
CA VAL A 399 -4.63 -7.39 26.29
C VAL A 399 -5.05 -8.85 26.16
N ILE A 400 -4.46 -9.74 26.96
CA ILE A 400 -4.70 -11.18 26.88
C ILE A 400 -5.11 -11.66 28.27
N GLU A 401 -6.37 -12.08 28.41
CA GLU A 401 -6.95 -12.37 29.73
C GLU A 401 -7.91 -13.58 29.66
N PRO A 402 -8.04 -14.37 30.74
CA PRO A 402 -8.88 -15.56 30.74
C PRO A 402 -10.38 -15.23 30.85
N THR A 403 -10.73 -14.04 31.36
CA THR A 403 -12.13 -13.63 31.55
C THR A 403 -12.46 -12.27 30.93
N ILE A 404 -13.73 -12.06 30.58
CA ILE A 404 -14.20 -10.78 30.00
C ILE A 404 -14.01 -9.60 30.98
N PRO A 405 -14.29 -9.71 32.30
CA PRO A 405 -14.03 -8.60 33.22
C PRO A 405 -12.56 -8.17 33.26
N GLU A 406 -11.62 -9.11 33.29
CA GLU A 406 -10.18 -8.81 33.27
C GLU A 406 -9.76 -8.21 31.93
N LEU A 407 -10.28 -8.75 30.82
CA LEU A 407 -10.06 -8.20 29.48
C LEU A 407 -10.49 -6.73 29.42
N VAL A 408 -11.70 -6.41 29.90
CA VAL A 408 -12.22 -5.04 29.89
C VAL A 408 -11.43 -4.13 30.83
N ALA A 409 -10.97 -4.64 31.98
CA ALA A 409 -10.07 -3.89 32.84
C ALA A 409 -8.77 -3.51 32.12
N GLY A 410 -8.17 -4.44 31.36
CA GLY A 410 -7.00 -4.16 30.53
C GLY A 410 -7.28 -3.19 29.38
N MET A 411 -8.41 -3.35 28.68
CA MET A 411 -8.84 -2.41 27.65
C MET A 411 -9.02 -0.99 28.21
N ASN A 412 -9.58 -0.84 29.42
CA ASN A 412 -9.72 0.45 30.10
C ASN A 412 -8.38 1.06 30.51
N ARG A 413 -7.40 0.24 30.94
CA ARG A 413 -6.04 0.72 31.22
C ARG A 413 -5.42 1.36 29.97
N LEU A 414 -5.43 0.64 28.85
CA LEU A 414 -4.88 1.14 27.58
C LEU A 414 -5.69 2.29 26.98
N GLY A 415 -7.03 2.23 27.02
CA GLY A 415 -7.90 3.29 26.50
C GLY A 415 -7.65 4.63 27.20
N LYS A 416 -7.37 4.61 28.51
CA LYS A 416 -7.05 5.81 29.30
C LYS A 416 -5.82 6.57 28.78
N GLU A 417 -4.82 5.88 28.22
CA GLU A 417 -3.60 6.49 27.67
C GLU A 417 -3.90 7.46 26.51
N GLN A 418 -4.98 7.22 25.76
CA GLN A 418 -5.44 8.08 24.65
C GLN A 418 -6.67 8.93 25.02
N GLY A 419 -6.97 9.07 26.32
CA GLY A 419 -8.15 9.82 26.76
C GLY A 419 -9.48 9.17 26.37
N GLY A 420 -9.47 7.85 26.15
CA GLY A 420 -10.65 7.09 25.75
C GLY A 420 -11.70 6.94 26.86
N PRO A 421 -12.92 6.50 26.51
CA PRO A 421 -14.01 6.32 27.45
C PRO A 421 -13.79 5.08 28.31
N VAL A 422 -14.44 5.04 29.48
CA VAL A 422 -14.49 3.83 30.31
C VAL A 422 -15.52 2.87 29.71
N LEU A 423 -15.06 1.68 29.34
CA LEU A 423 -15.89 0.59 28.83
C LEU A 423 -16.66 -0.10 29.96
N ASP A 424 -17.94 -0.35 29.70
CA ASP A 424 -18.82 -1.15 30.54
C ASP A 424 -18.66 -2.65 30.26
N VAL A 425 -18.30 -3.42 31.28
CA VAL A 425 -18.14 -4.88 31.21
C VAL A 425 -19.42 -5.56 30.72
N GLU A 426 -20.59 -5.11 31.16
CA GLU A 426 -21.86 -5.75 30.81
C GLU A 426 -22.26 -5.48 29.36
N GLN A 427 -21.93 -4.30 28.83
CA GLN A 427 -22.04 -4.01 27.41
C GLN A 427 -21.17 -4.95 26.56
N ILE A 428 -19.89 -5.15 26.93
CA ILE A 428 -18.98 -6.02 26.18
C ILE A 428 -19.43 -7.49 26.23
N LYS A 429 -19.85 -7.97 27.41
CA LYS A 429 -20.45 -9.31 27.55
C LYS A 429 -21.67 -9.48 26.65
N ARG A 430 -22.53 -8.46 26.56
CA ARG A 430 -23.72 -8.48 25.71
C ARG A 430 -23.37 -8.59 24.23
N GLU A 431 -22.40 -7.81 23.74
CA GLU A 431 -21.95 -7.89 22.34
C GLU A 431 -21.39 -9.27 21.97
N ILE A 432 -20.55 -9.85 22.85
CA ILE A 432 -20.01 -11.21 22.67
C ILE A 432 -21.15 -12.23 22.68
N HIS A 433 -22.06 -12.16 23.66
CA HIS A 433 -23.18 -13.08 23.80
C HIS A 433 -24.11 -13.05 22.58
N LEU A 434 -24.50 -11.86 22.11
CA LEU A 434 -25.39 -11.69 20.95
C LEU A 434 -24.81 -12.30 19.67
N ARG A 435 -23.49 -12.19 19.47
CA ARG A 435 -22.80 -12.86 18.38
C ARG A 435 -22.77 -14.39 18.59
N ASP A 436 -22.43 -14.84 19.78
CA ASP A 436 -22.20 -16.26 20.07
C ASP A 436 -23.48 -17.11 20.00
N ILE A 437 -24.64 -16.58 20.41
CA ILE A 437 -25.93 -17.28 20.26
C ILE A 437 -26.36 -17.46 18.80
N GLN A 438 -25.72 -16.75 17.86
CA GLN A 438 -25.97 -16.87 16.42
C GLN A 438 -25.08 -17.93 15.73
N ILE A 439 -24.12 -18.53 16.45
CA ILE A 439 -23.14 -19.49 15.89
C ILE A 439 -23.76 -20.87 15.64
N ASP A 440 -24.66 -21.32 16.50
CA ASP A 440 -25.08 -22.73 16.57
C ASP A 440 -25.82 -23.22 15.30
N ASN A 441 -26.48 -22.31 14.59
CA ASN A 441 -27.20 -22.61 13.34
C ASN A 441 -26.34 -22.29 12.11
N LYS A 442 -26.42 -23.11 11.04
CA LYS A 442 -25.69 -22.87 9.78
C LYS A 442 -26.14 -21.62 9.01
N TYR A 443 -27.31 -21.08 9.33
CA TYR A 443 -27.84 -19.80 8.85
C TYR A 443 -27.98 -18.82 10.03
N THR A 444 -27.98 -17.52 9.75
CA THR A 444 -28.01 -16.46 10.78
C THR A 444 -28.39 -15.14 10.15
N LYS A 445 -28.88 -14.19 10.97
CA LYS A 445 -29.08 -12.79 10.60
C LYS A 445 -27.87 -11.90 10.90
N ASP A 446 -26.85 -12.41 11.60
CA ASP A 446 -25.63 -11.65 11.88
C ASP A 446 -24.78 -11.54 10.62
N ALA A 447 -24.66 -10.32 10.09
CA ALA A 447 -23.98 -10.08 8.82
C ALA A 447 -22.49 -10.44 8.85
N GLN A 448 -21.82 -10.36 10.00
CA GLN A 448 -20.42 -10.79 10.11
C GLN A 448 -20.31 -12.31 10.03
N LEU A 449 -21.19 -13.05 10.70
CA LEU A 449 -21.23 -14.51 10.59
C LEU A 449 -21.59 -14.97 9.17
N MET A 450 -22.48 -14.24 8.48
CA MET A 450 -22.75 -14.47 7.06
C MET A 450 -21.48 -14.28 6.22
N LEU A 451 -20.72 -13.21 6.47
CA LEU A 451 -19.45 -12.94 5.80
C LEU A 451 -18.40 -14.03 6.05
N ILE A 452 -18.23 -14.47 7.29
CA ILE A 452 -17.30 -15.55 7.66
C ILE A 452 -17.68 -16.84 6.92
N ARG A 453 -18.96 -17.20 6.91
CA ARG A 453 -19.45 -18.40 6.19
C ARG A 453 -19.23 -18.28 4.69
N ASN A 454 -19.51 -17.12 4.10
CA ASN A 454 -19.26 -16.86 2.69
C ASN A 454 -17.78 -16.97 2.34
N GLY A 455 -16.89 -16.37 3.14
CA GLY A 455 -15.44 -16.47 2.93
C GLY A 455 -14.95 -17.92 2.92
N ARG A 456 -15.54 -18.79 3.73
CA ARG A 456 -15.22 -20.22 3.77
C ARG A 456 -15.73 -21.03 2.56
N ASN A 457 -16.54 -20.46 1.69
CA ASN A 457 -16.90 -21.09 0.43
C ASN A 457 -15.76 -21.04 -0.59
N TYR A 458 -14.81 -20.10 -0.41
CA TYR A 458 -13.58 -20.06 -1.20
C TYR A 458 -12.51 -20.95 -0.57
N LEU A 459 -12.02 -21.94 -1.33
CA LEU A 459 -11.13 -22.98 -0.80
C LEU A 459 -9.83 -22.42 -0.16
N PRO A 460 -9.09 -21.50 -0.81
CA PRO A 460 -7.89 -20.91 -0.19
C PRO A 460 -8.19 -20.21 1.15
N ASP A 461 -9.28 -19.46 1.23
CA ASP A 461 -9.68 -18.77 2.46
C ASP A 461 -10.06 -19.77 3.56
N ARG A 462 -10.85 -20.79 3.24
CA ARG A 462 -11.25 -21.83 4.18
C ARG A 462 -10.06 -22.53 4.83
N LEU A 463 -9.03 -22.79 4.04
CA LEU A 463 -7.81 -23.48 4.49
C LEU A 463 -6.86 -22.54 5.22
N GLY A 464 -6.58 -21.36 4.67
CA GLY A 464 -5.47 -20.53 5.12
C GLY A 464 -5.82 -19.22 5.84
N ARG A 465 -7.04 -18.69 5.72
CA ARG A 465 -7.34 -17.30 6.16
C ARG A 465 -8.58 -17.09 7.01
N VAL A 466 -9.56 -17.99 6.95
CA VAL A 466 -10.84 -17.83 7.65
C VAL A 466 -11.05 -19.00 8.61
N MET A 467 -11.19 -18.68 9.89
CA MET A 467 -11.45 -19.63 10.95
C MET A 467 -12.82 -20.26 10.82
N LYS A 468 -12.93 -21.50 11.31
CA LYS A 468 -14.24 -22.14 11.44
C LYS A 468 -15.03 -21.34 12.47
N PRO A 469 -16.28 -20.93 12.18
CA PRO A 469 -17.12 -20.22 13.15
C PRO A 469 -17.23 -21.01 14.45
N HIS A 470 -16.99 -20.32 15.56
CA HIS A 470 -17.12 -20.82 16.92
C HIS A 470 -17.49 -19.63 17.83
N LYS A 471 -17.95 -19.96 19.04
CA LYS A 471 -18.28 -18.98 20.08
C LYS A 471 -16.98 -18.35 20.59
N LEU A 472 -16.93 -17.03 20.70
CA LEU A 472 -15.77 -16.34 21.26
C LEU A 472 -15.56 -16.73 22.72
N ALA A 473 -16.64 -16.96 23.46
CA ALA A 473 -16.61 -17.35 24.86
C ALA A 473 -16.34 -18.85 25.11
N ASP A 474 -16.05 -19.64 24.08
CA ASP A 474 -15.66 -21.04 24.25
C ASP A 474 -14.23 -21.14 24.81
N PRO A 475 -14.05 -21.71 26.02
CA PRO A 475 -12.73 -21.78 26.67
C PRO A 475 -11.72 -22.63 25.91
N HIS A 476 -12.16 -23.56 25.05
CA HIS A 476 -11.25 -24.35 24.21
C HIS A 476 -10.50 -23.50 23.19
N HIS A 477 -11.03 -22.33 22.85
CA HIS A 477 -10.44 -21.41 21.89
C HIS A 477 -9.68 -20.25 22.56
N GLY A 478 -9.78 -20.12 23.89
CA GLY A 478 -9.22 -19.05 24.70
C GLY A 478 -7.67 -19.03 24.78
N PRO A 479 -7.09 -18.06 25.51
CA PRO A 479 -7.76 -16.98 26.26
C PRO A 479 -8.44 -15.94 25.36
N PHE A 480 -9.18 -14.99 25.97
CA PHE A 480 -9.64 -13.81 25.25
C PHE A 480 -8.46 -12.90 24.95
N ILE A 481 -8.54 -12.23 23.79
CA ILE A 481 -7.56 -11.28 23.33
C ILE A 481 -8.32 -10.03 22.92
N ALA A 482 -7.93 -8.87 23.43
CA ALA A 482 -8.32 -7.58 22.90
C ALA A 482 -7.10 -6.90 22.29
N VAL A 483 -7.30 -6.21 21.17
CA VAL A 483 -6.23 -5.49 20.46
C VAL A 483 -6.71 -4.07 20.19
N ARG A 484 -5.98 -3.08 20.71
CA ARG A 484 -6.20 -1.66 20.40
C ARG A 484 -5.69 -1.39 19.00
N LEU A 485 -6.58 -1.01 18.10
CA LEU A 485 -6.23 -0.69 16.71
C LEU A 485 -6.13 0.83 16.54
N ASN A 486 -5.00 1.27 16.02
CA ASN A 486 -4.68 2.67 15.75
C ASN A 486 -4.88 2.97 14.26
N LEU A 487 -5.17 4.24 13.95
CA LEU A 487 -5.13 4.70 12.56
C LEU A 487 -3.67 4.74 12.06
N LEU A 488 -3.46 4.21 10.86
CA LEU A 488 -2.12 4.04 10.27
C LEU A 488 -2.00 4.84 8.97
N THR A 489 -1.06 5.80 8.96
CA THR A 489 -0.75 6.54 7.73
C THR A 489 -0.04 5.61 6.75
N ARG A 490 -0.39 5.73 5.46
CA ARG A 490 0.20 4.87 4.45
C ARG A 490 0.36 5.55 3.10
N LYS A 491 -0.74 5.90 2.43
CA LYS A 491 -0.67 6.29 1.01
C LYS A 491 -1.46 7.55 0.67
N THR A 492 -0.95 8.29 -0.31
CA THR A 492 -1.69 9.30 -1.05
C THR A 492 -2.19 8.73 -2.37
N LEU A 493 -3.46 8.96 -2.68
CA LEU A 493 -4.07 8.53 -3.94
C LEU A 493 -3.98 9.63 -5.00
N GLY A 494 -3.95 10.91 -4.60
CA GLY A 494 -3.65 12.04 -5.48
C GLY A 494 -2.16 12.25 -5.71
N GLY A 495 -1.81 13.26 -6.51
CA GLY A 495 -0.42 13.60 -6.81
C GLY A 495 -0.26 14.43 -8.08
N LEU A 496 0.93 14.37 -8.68
CA LEU A 496 1.24 14.99 -9.96
C LEU A 496 0.33 14.44 -11.06
N GLU A 497 -0.36 15.34 -11.76
CA GLU A 497 -1.23 14.97 -12.87
C GLU A 497 -0.38 14.59 -14.10
N THR A 498 -0.72 13.46 -14.73
CA THR A 498 0.01 12.95 -15.89
C THR A 498 -0.93 12.46 -16.97
N ASP A 499 -0.56 12.64 -18.23
CA ASP A 499 -1.24 11.95 -19.34
C ASP A 499 -0.90 10.45 -19.38
N LEU A 500 -1.49 9.69 -20.30
CA LEU A 500 -1.23 8.24 -20.45
C LEU A 500 0.20 7.89 -20.89
N HIS A 501 1.03 8.88 -21.18
CA HIS A 501 2.45 8.72 -21.48
C HIS A 501 3.34 9.04 -20.28
N ALA A 502 2.73 9.25 -19.10
CA ALA A 502 3.38 9.67 -17.87
C ALA A 502 4.01 11.07 -17.92
N ASN A 503 3.74 11.87 -18.97
CA ASN A 503 4.17 13.27 -19.02
C ASN A 503 3.38 14.05 -17.98
N VAL A 504 4.09 14.80 -17.14
CA VAL A 504 3.48 15.72 -16.18
C VAL A 504 2.75 16.82 -16.95
N LEU A 505 1.58 17.20 -16.46
CA LEU A 505 0.80 18.30 -17.04
C LEU A 505 1.01 19.59 -16.27
N ARG A 506 0.78 20.70 -16.96
CA ARG A 506 0.65 22.03 -16.38
C ARG A 506 -0.81 22.29 -16.00
N PRO A 507 -1.10 23.30 -15.15
CA PRO A 507 -2.48 23.63 -14.76
C PRO A 507 -3.43 23.98 -15.92
N ASP A 508 -2.89 24.38 -17.08
CA ASP A 508 -3.66 24.65 -18.30
C ASP A 508 -3.95 23.38 -19.14
N GLY A 509 -3.51 22.20 -18.67
CA GLY A 509 -3.65 20.91 -19.35
C GLY A 509 -2.59 20.63 -20.43
N SER A 510 -1.69 21.57 -20.70
CA SER A 510 -0.55 21.34 -21.60
C SER A 510 0.48 20.41 -20.95
N ARG A 511 1.27 19.72 -21.77
CA ARG A 511 2.39 18.92 -21.26
C ARG A 511 3.46 19.84 -20.69
N PHE A 512 4.03 19.45 -19.55
CA PHE A 512 5.29 19.97 -19.06
C PHE A 512 6.42 19.25 -19.83
N PRO A 513 7.10 19.93 -20.78
CA PRO A 513 8.05 19.25 -21.66
C PRO A 513 9.18 18.63 -20.84
N ASN A 514 9.55 17.39 -21.19
CA ASN A 514 10.62 16.60 -20.56
C ASN A 514 10.46 16.30 -19.06
N LEU A 515 9.30 16.61 -18.45
CA LEU A 515 8.99 16.24 -17.07
C LEU A 515 7.99 15.08 -17.04
N TYR A 516 8.35 14.03 -16.31
CA TYR A 516 7.58 12.82 -16.16
C TYR A 516 7.39 12.47 -14.69
N ALA A 517 6.34 11.71 -14.37
CA ALA A 517 6.13 11.21 -13.02
C ALA A 517 5.50 9.81 -13.02
N ALA A 518 5.91 8.97 -12.07
CA ALA A 518 5.38 7.60 -11.94
C ALA A 518 5.37 7.11 -10.48
N GLY A 519 4.52 6.12 -10.20
CA GLY A 519 4.30 5.62 -8.84
C GLY A 519 3.48 6.60 -8.00
N GLU A 520 3.58 6.47 -6.68
CA GLU A 520 2.71 7.19 -5.73
C GLU A 520 2.77 8.71 -5.83
N VAL A 521 3.91 9.30 -6.23
CA VAL A 521 4.04 10.76 -6.43
C VAL A 521 3.07 11.28 -7.49
N ALA A 522 2.67 10.43 -8.44
CA ALA A 522 1.68 10.70 -9.47
C ALA A 522 0.33 10.03 -9.16
N GLY A 523 0.04 9.69 -7.89
CA GLY A 523 -1.18 8.95 -7.54
C GLY A 523 -1.23 7.53 -8.14
N PHE A 524 -0.06 6.91 -8.36
CA PHE A 524 0.14 5.65 -9.11
C PHE A 524 -0.18 5.76 -10.61
N GLY A 525 -0.34 7.00 -11.10
CA GLY A 525 -0.71 7.39 -12.45
C GLY A 525 -1.79 8.50 -12.41
N GLY A 526 -1.78 9.40 -13.39
CA GLY A 526 -2.85 10.39 -13.61
C GLY A 526 -3.15 11.36 -12.46
N GLY A 527 -2.40 11.37 -11.37
CA GLY A 527 -2.74 12.13 -10.17
C GLY A 527 -3.98 11.60 -9.44
N GLY A 528 -4.33 10.32 -9.59
CA GLY A 528 -5.56 9.82 -8.97
C GLY A 528 -6.13 8.50 -9.44
N VAL A 529 -5.35 7.56 -10.00
CA VAL A 529 -5.89 6.35 -10.69
C VAL A 529 -6.93 5.55 -9.90
N HIS A 530 -6.91 5.65 -8.56
CA HIS A 530 -7.85 4.96 -7.67
C HIS A 530 -9.10 5.77 -7.33
N GLY A 531 -9.23 7.03 -7.75
CA GLY A 531 -10.29 7.90 -7.25
C GLY A 531 -10.24 8.02 -5.71
N TYR A 532 -11.38 7.83 -5.05
CA TYR A 532 -11.51 8.00 -3.60
C TYR A 532 -11.07 6.80 -2.76
N SER A 533 -11.13 5.58 -3.30
CA SER A 533 -10.84 4.32 -2.59
C SER A 533 -10.05 3.40 -3.51
N SER A 534 -9.18 2.56 -2.97
CA SER A 534 -8.37 1.64 -3.79
C SER A 534 -8.85 0.20 -3.70
N LEU A 535 -8.69 -0.56 -4.77
CA LEU A 535 -8.72 -2.01 -4.73
C LEU A 535 -7.35 -2.52 -4.28
N GLU A 536 -7.30 -3.38 -3.27
CA GLU A 536 -6.01 -3.86 -2.77
C GLU A 536 -5.23 -4.67 -3.83
N GLY A 537 -3.89 -4.56 -3.79
CA GLY A 537 -2.98 -5.16 -4.76
C GLY A 537 -2.68 -4.28 -5.99
N THR A 538 -3.33 -3.14 -6.13
CA THR A 538 -3.10 -2.22 -7.25
C THR A 538 -1.90 -1.30 -7.06
N PHE A 539 -1.44 -1.07 -5.83
CA PHE A 539 -0.39 -0.09 -5.56
C PHE A 539 0.97 -0.47 -6.17
N LEU A 540 1.47 -1.69 -5.89
CA LEU A 540 2.70 -2.18 -6.52
C LEU A 540 2.53 -2.33 -8.03
N GLY A 541 1.39 -2.87 -8.47
CA GLY A 541 1.06 -2.99 -9.88
C GLY A 541 1.07 -1.64 -10.58
N GLY A 542 0.54 -0.60 -9.96
CA GLY A 542 0.50 0.78 -10.47
C GLY A 542 1.89 1.39 -10.54
N CYS A 543 2.78 1.13 -9.57
CA CYS A 543 4.19 1.51 -9.68
C CYS A 543 4.88 0.82 -10.87
N ILE A 544 4.63 -0.48 -11.09
CA ILE A 544 5.17 -1.22 -12.24
C ILE A 544 4.60 -0.63 -13.54
N PHE A 545 3.29 -0.43 -13.61
CA PHE A 545 2.62 0.04 -14.82
C PHE A 545 3.06 1.45 -15.21
N SER A 546 2.94 2.42 -14.29
CA SER A 546 3.33 3.81 -14.56
C SER A 546 4.84 3.96 -14.80
N GLY A 547 5.68 3.24 -14.05
CA GLY A 547 7.14 3.24 -14.26
C GLY A 547 7.53 2.66 -15.61
N ARG A 548 6.89 1.55 -16.02
CA ARG A 548 7.08 0.94 -17.34
C ARG A 548 6.65 1.89 -18.46
N THR A 549 5.48 2.52 -18.32
CA THR A 549 4.96 3.49 -19.28
C THR A 549 5.91 4.67 -19.45
N ALA A 550 6.39 5.26 -18.35
CA ALA A 550 7.36 6.34 -18.39
C ALA A 550 8.68 5.92 -19.07
N GLY A 551 9.27 4.79 -18.66
CA GLY A 551 10.53 4.30 -19.24
C GLY A 551 10.43 4.02 -20.74
N ILE A 552 9.32 3.41 -21.18
CA ILE A 552 9.06 3.17 -22.61
C ILE A 552 8.91 4.50 -23.37
N LYS A 553 8.12 5.43 -22.83
CA LYS A 553 7.86 6.71 -23.51
C LYS A 553 9.12 7.53 -23.65
N ILE A 554 9.85 7.72 -22.56
CA ILE A 554 11.09 8.52 -22.54
C ILE A 554 12.10 7.91 -23.52
N SER A 555 12.24 6.59 -23.54
CA SER A 555 13.16 5.95 -24.48
C SER A 555 12.75 6.09 -25.96
N GLU A 556 11.46 6.23 -26.28
CA GLU A 556 11.04 6.56 -27.65
C GLU A 556 11.42 7.97 -28.06
N GLU A 557 11.30 8.92 -27.14
CA GLU A 557 11.65 10.33 -27.38
C GLU A 557 13.16 10.54 -27.47
N VAL A 558 13.93 9.86 -26.62
CA VAL A 558 15.40 9.97 -26.62
C VAL A 558 16.02 9.17 -27.78
N ALA A 559 15.57 7.94 -28.04
CA ALA A 559 16.21 7.07 -29.03
C ALA A 559 15.68 7.25 -30.47
N GLY A 560 14.59 8.00 -30.68
CA GLY A 560 14.00 8.24 -32.00
C GLY A 560 13.51 6.97 -32.73
N ARG A 561 13.28 5.85 -32.02
CA ARG A 561 12.85 4.56 -32.60
C ARG A 561 11.61 4.00 -31.87
N PRO A 562 10.50 3.70 -32.57
CA PRO A 562 9.31 3.10 -31.94
C PRO A 562 9.59 1.68 -31.42
N LEU A 563 8.85 1.26 -30.38
CA LEU A 563 8.88 -0.13 -29.89
C LEU A 563 8.52 -1.09 -31.03
N ARG A 564 9.30 -2.16 -31.23
CA ARG A 564 8.75 -3.37 -31.84
C ARG A 564 7.83 -4.01 -30.79
N PRO A 565 6.58 -4.39 -31.12
CA PRO A 565 5.70 -5.07 -30.17
C PRO A 565 6.41 -6.32 -29.64
N SER A 566 6.49 -6.45 -28.32
CA SER A 566 6.91 -7.70 -27.68
C SER A 566 5.70 -8.65 -27.63
N LEU A 567 5.90 -9.88 -28.12
CA LEU A 567 4.89 -10.96 -28.19
C LEU A 567 4.51 -11.49 -26.79
#